data_AF-A0A1R1AYV7-F1
#
_entry.id   AF-A0A1R1AYV7-F1
#
_cell.length_a   1.000
_cell.length_b   1.000
_cell.length_c   1.000
_cell.angle_alpha   90.00
_cell.angle_beta   90.00
_cell.angle_gamma   90.00
#
_symmetry.space_group_name_H-M   'P 1'
#
loop_
_entity.id
_entity.type
_entity.pdbx_description
1 polymer ?
#
loop_
_entity_poly.entity_id
_entity_poly.type
_entity_poly.pdbx_seq_one_letter_code
_entity_poly.pdbx_strand_id
1 'polypeptide(L)'
;MKLPSGPLLILNQSDSSTRAVWSHEGMTRRIIGFTTNEIEQLQRNLRESGITVTDIRDEGMGWFFEFLDPDGNMFSVLKYNHL
;
A
#
# COMPACT_ATOMS: atom_id res chain seq x y z
N MET A 1 -5.69 13.35 6.21
CA MET A 1 -5.87 12.20 7.12
C MET A 1 -4.86 12.31 8.25
N LYS A 2 -5.26 12.18 9.52
CA LYS A 2 -4.33 12.18 10.65
C LYS A 2 -4.24 10.75 11.18
N LEU A 3 -3.05 10.16 11.15
CA LEU A 3 -2.82 8.86 11.77
C LEU A 3 -2.80 9.03 13.30
N PRO A 4 -3.37 8.09 14.08
CA PRO A 4 -3.39 8.17 15.54
C PRO A 4 -1.98 8.16 16.15
N SER A 5 -1.01 7.56 15.45
CA SER A 5 0.43 7.59 15.75
C SER A 5 1.23 7.36 14.46
N GLY A 6 2.53 7.73 14.47
CA GLY A 6 3.43 7.52 13.33
C GLY A 6 3.68 8.76 12.44
N PRO A 7 4.29 8.57 11.26
CA PRO A 7 4.67 9.67 10.36
C PRO A 7 3.45 10.37 9.75
N LEU A 8 3.58 11.67 9.49
CA LEU A 8 2.55 12.45 8.78
C LEU A 8 2.52 12.05 7.30
N LEU A 9 1.34 11.67 6.81
CA LEU A 9 1.10 11.51 5.37
C LEU A 9 0.50 12.79 4.80
N ILE A 10 1.22 13.41 3.86
CA ILE A 10 0.77 14.58 3.11
C ILE A 10 0.45 14.14 1.68
N LEU A 11 -0.75 14.46 1.21
CA LEU A 11 -1.17 14.24 -0.18
C LEU A 11 -1.28 15.60 -0.86
N ASN A 12 -0.55 15.78 -1.95
CA ASN A 12 -0.59 17.00 -2.75
C ASN A 12 -1.23 16.67 -4.09
N GLN A 13 -2.21 17.47 -4.50
CA GLN A 13 -2.76 17.41 -5.84
C GLN A 13 -1.75 18.02 -6.82
N SER A 14 -1.52 17.33 -7.93
CA SER A 14 -0.67 17.80 -9.02
C SER A 14 -1.54 18.33 -10.16
N ASP A 15 -1.06 19.36 -10.85
CA ASP A 15 -1.66 19.87 -12.10
C ASP A 15 -1.32 18.97 -13.31
N SER A 16 -0.43 17.99 -13.12
CA SER A 16 0.02 17.04 -14.14
C SER A 16 -0.64 15.67 -13.95
N SER A 17 -0.88 14.95 -15.06
CA SER A 17 -1.34 13.55 -15.07
C SER A 17 -0.25 12.53 -14.71
N THR A 18 0.96 12.99 -14.39
CA THR A 18 2.06 12.14 -13.93
C THR A 18 1.78 11.55 -12.56
N ARG A 19 2.07 10.26 -12.40
CA ARG A 19 1.89 9.51 -11.15
C ARG A 19 3.16 9.52 -10.33
N ALA A 20 3.02 9.35 -9.01
CA ALA A 20 4.13 8.96 -8.14
C ALA A 20 4.41 7.46 -8.37
N VAL A 21 5.00 7.17 -9.53
CA VAL A 21 5.39 5.83 -9.94
C VAL A 21 6.88 5.87 -10.21
N TRP A 22 7.61 4.96 -9.60
CA TRP A 22 8.99 4.68 -9.96
C TRP A 22 9.12 3.20 -10.29
N SER A 23 9.99 2.92 -11.25
CA SER A 23 10.26 1.55 -11.71
C SER A 23 11.71 1.21 -11.49
N HIS A 24 11.98 -0.01 -11.05
CA HIS A 24 13.34 -0.55 -10.95
C HIS A 24 13.36 -1.91 -11.61
N GLU A 25 14.19 -2.03 -12.65
CA GLU A 25 14.28 -3.21 -13.53
C GLU A 25 12.95 -3.53 -14.22
N GLY A 26 12.25 -2.50 -14.72
CA GLY A 26 10.98 -2.63 -15.43
C GLY A 26 9.77 -2.96 -14.54
N MET A 27 9.97 -3.17 -13.24
CA MET A 27 8.90 -3.40 -12.28
C MET A 27 8.51 -2.11 -11.59
N THR A 28 7.22 -1.76 -11.64
CA THR A 28 6.64 -0.72 -10.77
C THR A 28 6.97 -1.06 -9.32
N ARG A 29 7.33 -0.05 -8.54
CA ARG A 29 7.69 -0.21 -7.12
C ARG A 29 6.73 0.58 -6.23
N ARG A 30 6.56 0.06 -5.03
CA ARG A 30 5.81 0.69 -3.95
C ARG A 30 6.42 2.06 -3.60
N ILE A 31 5.57 3.07 -3.40
CA ILE A 31 6.00 4.40 -2.97
C ILE A 31 5.89 4.59 -1.45
N ILE A 32 4.92 3.96 -0.82
CA ILE A 32 4.63 4.08 0.62
C ILE A 32 4.18 2.72 1.16
N GLY A 33 4.64 2.38 2.36
CA GLY A 33 4.22 1.20 3.10
C GLY A 33 3.43 1.54 4.37
N PHE A 34 2.37 0.78 4.63
CA PHE A 34 1.58 0.84 5.85
C PHE A 34 1.74 -0.44 6.66
N THR A 35 1.59 -0.35 7.97
CA THR A 35 1.53 -1.51 8.85
C THR A 35 0.12 -1.73 9.36
N THR A 36 -0.26 -2.99 9.56
CA THR A 36 -1.54 -3.37 10.15
C THR A 36 -1.40 -4.67 10.94
N ASN A 37 -2.26 -4.85 11.94
CA ASN A 37 -2.41 -6.15 12.62
C ASN A 37 -3.49 -7.02 11.95
N GLU A 38 -4.32 -6.44 11.09
CA GLU A 38 -5.52 -7.07 10.51
C GLU A 38 -5.41 -7.17 8.97
N ILE A 39 -4.34 -7.80 8.48
CA ILE A 39 -3.99 -7.79 7.05
C ILE A 39 -5.07 -8.37 6.14
N GLU A 40 -5.72 -9.47 6.53
CA GLU A 40 -6.78 -10.10 5.75
C GLU A 40 -8.04 -9.24 5.69
N GLN A 41 -8.43 -8.62 6.81
CA GLN A 41 -9.61 -7.75 6.85
C GLN A 41 -9.39 -6.50 6.01
N LEU A 42 -8.19 -5.90 6.10
CA LEU A 42 -7.84 -4.74 5.28
C LEU A 42 -7.85 -5.10 3.79
N GLN A 43 -7.26 -6.23 3.40
CA GLN A 43 -7.26 -6.68 2.00
C GLN A 43 -8.69 -6.92 1.49
N ARG A 44 -9.56 -7.57 2.27
CA ARG A 44 -10.97 -7.77 1.91
C ARG A 44 -11.71 -6.45 1.71
N ASN A 45 -11.58 -5.52 2.65
CA ASN A 45 -12.22 -4.20 2.55
C ASN A 45 -11.80 -3.45 1.28
N LEU A 46 -10.51 -3.51 0.92
CA LEU A 46 -10.01 -2.90 -0.31
C LEU A 46 -10.59 -3.58 -1.55
N ARG A 47 -10.62 -4.91 -1.61
CA ARG A 47 -11.23 -5.66 -2.71
C ARG A 47 -12.71 -5.32 -2.89
N GLU A 48 -13.47 -5.29 -1.79
CA GLU A 48 -14.90 -4.96 -1.79
C GLU A 48 -15.16 -3.51 -2.23
N SER A 49 -14.19 -2.61 -2.01
CA SER A 49 -14.22 -1.23 -2.48
C SER A 49 -13.80 -1.05 -3.95
N GLY A 50 -13.55 -2.15 -4.68
CA GLY A 50 -13.13 -2.12 -6.08
C GLY A 50 -11.65 -1.78 -6.30
N ILE A 51 -10.83 -1.81 -5.25
CA ILE A 51 -9.38 -1.55 -5.36
C ILE A 51 -8.66 -2.81 -5.82
N THR A 52 -7.79 -2.65 -6.83
CA THR A 52 -6.90 -3.72 -7.29
C THR A 52 -5.85 -4.02 -6.22
N VAL A 53 -5.89 -5.23 -5.66
CA VAL A 53 -4.93 -5.72 -4.67
C VAL A 53 -4.34 -7.06 -5.11
N THR A 54 -3.07 -7.30 -4.77
CA THR A 54 -2.43 -8.62 -4.94
C THR A 54 -2.91 -9.60 -3.88
N ASP A 55 -2.58 -10.88 -4.03
CA ASP A 55 -2.70 -11.85 -2.94
C ASP A 55 -1.75 -11.54 -1.79
N ILE A 56 -2.08 -12.06 -0.61
CA ILE A 56 -1.21 -11.96 0.57
C ILE A 56 -0.08 -12.99 0.42
N ARG A 57 1.15 -12.54 0.60
CA ARG A 57 2.37 -13.36 0.59
C ARG A 57 2.99 -13.41 1.98
N ASP A 58 3.51 -14.56 2.38
CA ASP A 58 4.38 -14.70 3.54
C ASP A 58 5.84 -14.51 3.08
N GLU A 59 6.52 -13.51 3.64
CA GLU A 59 7.90 -13.14 3.32
C GLU A 59 8.85 -13.45 4.50
N GLY A 60 8.44 -14.32 5.42
CA GLY A 60 9.22 -14.76 6.59
C GLY A 60 9.25 -13.76 7.75
N MET A 61 9.45 -12.46 7.45
CA MET A 61 9.37 -11.38 8.45
C MET A 61 7.92 -10.97 8.79
N GLY A 62 6.98 -11.39 7.98
CA GLY A 62 5.58 -11.00 8.07
C GLY A 62 4.83 -11.26 6.77
N TRP A 63 3.58 -10.83 6.77
CA TRP A 63 2.63 -11.01 5.70
C TRP A 63 2.47 -9.71 4.94
N PHE A 64 2.35 -9.79 3.62
CA PHE A 64 2.45 -8.63 2.74
C PHE A 64 1.43 -8.68 1.60
N PHE A 65 0.88 -7.53 1.21
CA PHE A 65 0.24 -7.37 -0.10
C PHE A 65 0.46 -5.95 -0.66
N GLU A 66 0.27 -5.80 -1.97
CA GLU A 66 0.31 -4.54 -2.71
C GLU A 66 -1.08 -4.14 -3.21
N PHE A 67 -1.32 -2.84 -3.34
CA PHE A 67 -2.51 -2.29 -3.97
C PHE A 67 -2.21 -1.02 -4.77
N LEU A 68 -3.09 -0.71 -5.72
CA LEU A 68 -3.07 0.56 -6.45
C LEU A 68 -4.09 1.51 -5.85
N ASP A 69 -3.71 2.76 -5.57
CA ASP A 69 -4.69 3.79 -5.28
C ASP A 69 -5.47 4.18 -6.57
N PRO A 70 -6.53 5.00 -6.46
CA PRO A 70 -7.30 5.44 -7.62
C PRO A 70 -6.48 6.18 -8.68
N ASP A 71 -5.35 6.79 -8.30
CA ASP A 71 -4.45 7.49 -9.20
C ASP A 71 -3.41 6.57 -9.86
N GLY A 72 -3.36 5.28 -9.49
CA GLY A 72 -2.47 4.27 -10.04
C GLY A 72 -1.09 4.22 -9.37
N ASN A 73 -0.93 4.80 -8.19
CA ASN A 73 0.27 4.70 -7.38
C ASN A 73 0.26 3.37 -6.61
N MET A 74 1.42 2.71 -6.53
CA MET A 74 1.52 1.42 -5.83
C MET A 74 1.89 1.60 -4.36
N PHE A 75 1.07 1.04 -3.49
CA PHE A 75 1.28 1.01 -2.05
C PHE A 75 1.48 -0.42 -1.57
N SER A 76 2.08 -0.57 -0.40
CA SER A 76 2.21 -1.86 0.27
C SER A 76 1.63 -1.85 1.67
N VAL A 77 1.13 -3.00 2.09
CA VAL A 77 0.68 -3.27 3.46
C VAL A 77 1.49 -4.43 4.03
N LEU A 78 1.98 -4.27 5.26
CA LEU A 78 2.75 -5.26 5.99
C LEU A 78 2.11 -5.55 7.35
N LYS A 79 2.05 -6.84 7.71
CA LYS A 79 1.81 -7.30 9.08
C LYS A 79 3.03 -8.07 9.55
N TYR A 80 3.75 -7.56 10.54
CA TYR A 80 4.88 -8.28 11.14
C TYR A 80 4.38 -9.51 11.92
N ASN A 81 5.19 -10.56 11.97
CA ASN A 81 4.89 -11.74 12.80
C ASN A 81 4.90 -11.39 14.29
N HIS A 82 5.82 -10.51 14.71
CA HIS A 82 5.95 -9.95 16.05
C HIS A 82 6.42 -8.50 15.94
N LEU A 83 5.82 -7.58 16.71
CA LEU A 83 6.30 -6.20 16.88
C LEU A 83 7.26 -6.12 18.07
#